data_AF-A0A3C0SMY9-F1
#
_entry.id   AF-A0A3C0SMY9-F1
#
_cell.length_a   1.000
_cell.length_b   1.000
_cell.length_c   1.000
_cell.angle_alpha   90.00
_cell.angle_beta   90.00
_cell.angle_gamma   90.00
#
_symmetry.space_group_name_H-M   'P 1'
#
loop_
_entity.id
_entity.type
_entity.pdbx_description
1 polymer ?
#
loop_
_entity_poly.entity_id
_entity_poly.type
_entity_poly.pdbx_seq_one_letter_code
_entity_poly.pdbx_strand_id
1 'polypeptide(L)'
;MNKEEKNQFIVDTVAKVNKIFSIHEKIKDIDLSLLKLYTVAVVEEGYFFIFDLSEDGKSYEFKGEYKAPMIIPEKVLASFPLDFYDMKPAAVVSKDAFNTLEGYIFMFHEFVHCYQWDQGDNKIRETLEIAKIAKEKNDFMWEINHPFPYEDKVFIDKTLQLETVNSKLQYEDMMEYHKIMKSHLGYIDFEYMIWQEFKEGFARYIENLIRAKLDVNINSNKLEEPFSRVIFYELGSRYISDILKENPEIKGNIKCIYDKINIK
;
A
#
# COMPACT_ATOMS: atom_id res chain seq x y z
N MET A 1 -26.18 -15.07 4.68
CA MET A 1 -26.93 -14.06 5.45
C MET A 1 -28.36 -13.98 4.96
N ASN A 2 -29.31 -14.08 5.88
CA ASN A 2 -30.70 -13.73 5.64
C ASN A 2 -30.87 -12.20 5.61
N LYS A 3 -32.06 -11.71 5.25
CA LYS A 3 -32.32 -10.26 5.08
C LYS A 3 -32.12 -9.46 6.38
N GLU A 4 -32.48 -10.01 7.53
CA GLU A 4 -32.37 -9.33 8.81
C GLU A 4 -30.91 -9.24 9.26
N GLU A 5 -30.17 -10.37 9.17
CA GLU A 5 -28.73 -10.43 9.44
C GLU A 5 -27.96 -9.42 8.58
N LYS A 6 -28.32 -9.30 7.30
CA LYS A 6 -27.72 -8.35 6.37
C LYS A 6 -27.99 -6.90 6.74
N ASN A 7 -29.24 -6.57 7.07
CA ASN A 7 -29.57 -5.21 7.48
C ASN A 7 -28.81 -4.83 8.77
N GLN A 8 -28.73 -5.76 9.73
CA GLN A 8 -27.97 -5.54 10.95
C GLN A 8 -26.48 -5.35 10.66
N PHE A 9 -25.90 -6.20 9.81
CA PHE A 9 -24.52 -6.08 9.37
C PHE A 9 -24.22 -4.71 8.74
N ILE A 10 -25.10 -4.22 7.85
CA ILE A 10 -24.94 -2.91 7.21
C ILE A 10 -24.95 -1.80 8.27
N VAL A 11 -25.95 -1.79 9.16
CA VAL A 11 -26.07 -0.76 10.21
C VAL A 11 -24.83 -0.74 11.12
N ASP A 12 -24.38 -1.92 11.57
CA ASP A 12 -23.20 -2.04 12.42
C ASP A 12 -21.93 -1.58 11.69
N THR A 13 -21.84 -1.87 10.40
CA THR A 13 -20.67 -1.51 9.58
C THR A 13 -20.63 -0.01 9.27
N VAL A 14 -21.78 0.64 9.02
CA VAL A 14 -21.84 2.10 8.85
C VAL A 14 -21.23 2.81 10.07
N ALA A 15 -21.58 2.39 11.28
CA ALA A 15 -21.02 2.98 12.50
C ALA A 15 -19.50 2.81 12.59
N LYS A 16 -18.99 1.62 12.23
CA LYS A 16 -17.55 1.31 12.22
C LYS A 16 -16.79 2.12 11.16
N VAL A 17 -17.29 2.18 9.93
CA VAL A 17 -16.66 2.95 8.86
C VAL A 17 -16.67 4.44 9.19
N ASN A 18 -17.74 4.98 9.79
CA ASN A 18 -17.77 6.38 10.22
C ASN A 18 -16.74 6.73 11.30
N LYS A 19 -16.20 5.76 12.06
CA LYS A 19 -15.08 5.99 12.98
C LYS A 19 -13.81 6.48 12.26
N ILE A 20 -13.67 6.20 10.97
CA ILE A 20 -12.54 6.68 10.14
C ILE A 20 -12.38 8.20 10.27
N PHE A 21 -13.46 8.98 10.25
CA PHE A 21 -13.41 10.44 10.38
C PHE A 21 -12.69 10.88 11.67
N SER A 22 -12.99 10.24 12.80
CA SER A 22 -12.39 10.58 14.09
C SER A 22 -10.87 10.35 14.15
N ILE A 23 -10.38 9.40 13.36
CA ILE A 23 -8.95 9.10 13.23
C ILE A 23 -8.33 10.02 12.18
N HIS A 24 -8.99 10.18 11.04
CA HIS A 24 -8.59 11.04 9.92
C HIS A 24 -8.32 12.48 10.36
N GLU A 25 -9.20 13.05 11.19
CA GLU A 25 -9.01 14.40 11.74
C GLU A 25 -7.68 14.57 12.48
N LYS A 26 -7.15 13.50 13.08
CA LYS A 26 -5.86 13.53 13.80
C LYS A 26 -4.66 13.40 12.89
N ILE A 27 -4.82 12.86 11.68
CA ILE A 27 -3.70 12.42 10.82
C ILE A 27 -3.68 13.07 9.44
N LYS A 28 -4.75 13.75 9.01
CA LYS A 28 -4.87 14.35 7.67
C LYS A 28 -3.80 15.39 7.33
N ASP A 29 -3.16 15.96 8.34
CA ASP A 29 -2.07 16.94 8.24
C ASP A 29 -0.68 16.28 8.10
N ILE A 30 -0.58 14.94 8.19
CA ILE A 30 0.69 14.22 8.04
C ILE A 30 1.20 14.31 6.61
N ASP A 31 0.37 14.08 5.59
CA ASP A 31 0.78 14.03 4.19
C ASP A 31 -0.40 14.30 3.23
N LEU A 32 -0.10 14.73 1.99
CA LEU A 32 -1.11 14.98 0.96
C LEU A 32 -1.96 13.73 0.65
N SER A 33 -1.34 12.54 0.73
CA SER A 33 -2.01 11.25 0.53
C SER A 33 -3.14 10.97 1.53
N LEU A 34 -3.16 11.70 2.66
CA LEU A 34 -4.17 11.57 3.71
C LEU A 34 -5.19 12.71 3.72
N LEU A 35 -5.16 13.63 2.77
CA LEU A 35 -6.15 14.73 2.74
C LEU A 35 -7.56 14.25 2.37
N LYS A 36 -7.64 13.21 1.53
CA LYS A 36 -8.89 12.67 1.00
C LYS A 36 -9.21 11.33 1.66
N LEU A 37 -10.50 11.09 1.85
CA LEU A 37 -11.05 9.79 2.22
C LEU A 37 -11.53 9.06 0.95
N TYR A 38 -11.42 7.73 0.95
CA TYR A 38 -11.76 6.89 -0.19
C TYR A 38 -12.91 5.94 0.14
N THR A 39 -13.47 5.33 -0.90
CA THR A 39 -14.51 4.30 -0.76
C THR A 39 -13.96 3.14 0.08
N VAL A 40 -14.80 2.58 0.94
CA VAL A 40 -14.51 1.38 1.73
C VAL A 40 -15.43 0.27 1.27
N ALA A 41 -14.87 -0.82 0.78
CA ALA A 41 -15.60 -2.02 0.41
C ALA A 41 -15.34 -3.11 1.44
N VAL A 42 -16.38 -3.49 2.18
CA VAL A 42 -16.27 -4.55 3.20
C VAL A 42 -16.68 -5.87 2.57
N VAL A 43 -15.79 -6.86 2.63
CA VAL A 43 -16.07 -8.19 2.10
C VAL A 43 -16.62 -9.08 3.19
N GLU A 44 -17.79 -9.67 2.93
CA GLU A 44 -18.44 -10.64 3.82
C GLU A 44 -19.24 -11.65 2.97
N GLU A 45 -19.10 -12.95 3.27
CA GLU A 45 -19.84 -14.04 2.62
C GLU A 45 -19.86 -14.00 1.06
N GLY A 46 -18.75 -13.57 0.45
CA GLY A 46 -18.64 -13.50 -1.01
C GLY A 46 -19.34 -12.31 -1.65
N TYR A 47 -19.64 -11.27 -0.87
CA TYR A 47 -20.14 -9.98 -1.35
C TYR A 47 -19.23 -8.84 -0.93
N PHE A 48 -19.14 -7.82 -1.77
CA PHE A 48 -18.64 -6.50 -1.45
C PHE A 48 -19.81 -5.63 -0.99
N PHE A 49 -19.73 -5.09 0.23
CA PHE A 49 -20.63 -4.06 0.74
C PHE A 49 -19.93 -2.71 0.62
N ILE A 50 -20.49 -1.82 -0.20
CA ILE A 50 -19.86 -0.55 -0.55
C ILE A 50 -20.32 0.55 0.39
N PHE A 51 -19.35 1.18 1.06
CA PHE A 51 -19.54 2.35 1.89
C PHE A 51 -18.76 3.51 1.28
N ASP A 52 -19.47 4.58 0.97
CA ASP A 52 -18.88 5.76 0.36
C ASP A 52 -19.36 7.03 1.05
N LEU A 53 -18.66 8.13 0.82
CA LEU A 53 -18.98 9.41 1.40
C LEU A 53 -20.39 9.86 0.98
N SER A 54 -21.12 10.44 1.93
CA SER A 54 -22.35 11.19 1.69
C SER A 54 -22.09 12.37 0.74
N GLU A 55 -23.15 12.92 0.14
CA GLU A 55 -23.01 14.04 -0.81
C GLU A 55 -22.30 15.26 -0.20
N ASP A 56 -22.47 15.48 1.11
CA ASP A 56 -21.80 16.55 1.85
C ASP A 56 -20.38 16.18 2.35
N GLY A 57 -19.95 14.93 2.14
CA GLY A 57 -18.63 14.41 2.51
C GLY A 57 -18.41 14.23 4.01
N LYS A 58 -19.45 14.30 4.85
CA LYS A 58 -19.31 14.30 6.33
C LYS A 58 -19.53 12.95 6.99
N SER A 59 -20.00 11.96 6.25
CA SER A 59 -20.26 10.63 6.76
C SER A 59 -20.08 9.58 5.67
N TYR A 60 -19.91 8.32 6.07
CA TYR A 60 -20.02 7.19 5.16
C TYR A 60 -21.45 6.65 5.17
N GLU A 61 -21.95 6.32 3.98
CA GLU A 61 -23.24 5.71 3.74
C GLU A 61 -23.08 4.41 2.96
N PHE A 62 -23.96 3.44 3.21
CA PHE A 62 -24.05 2.25 2.39
C PHE A 62 -24.63 2.61 1.00
N LYS A 63 -23.90 2.26 -0.07
CA LYS A 63 -24.28 2.55 -1.46
C LYS A 63 -24.76 1.34 -2.24
N GLY A 64 -24.46 0.13 -1.79
CA GLY A 64 -24.91 -1.10 -2.45
C GLY A 64 -24.06 -2.31 -2.11
N GLU A 65 -24.50 -3.47 -2.57
CA GLU A 65 -23.74 -4.70 -2.48
C GLU A 65 -23.54 -5.32 -3.86
N TYR A 66 -22.40 -5.98 -4.04
CA TYR A 66 -22.03 -6.61 -5.30
C TYR A 66 -21.46 -7.99 -5.01
N LYS A 67 -21.83 -8.98 -5.81
CA LYS A 67 -21.27 -10.32 -5.67
C LYS A 67 -19.79 -10.28 -6.03
N ALA A 68 -18.95 -10.87 -5.20
CA ALA A 68 -17.53 -10.96 -5.49
C ALA A 68 -17.31 -11.83 -6.74
N PRO A 69 -16.47 -11.38 -7.70
CA PRO A 69 -16.19 -12.15 -8.91
C PRO A 69 -15.27 -13.35 -8.64
N MET A 70 -14.70 -13.42 -7.43
CA MET A 70 -13.74 -14.43 -7.01
C MET A 70 -13.94 -14.81 -5.53
N ILE A 71 -13.32 -15.91 -5.11
CA ILE A 71 -13.22 -16.25 -3.69
C ILE A 71 -12.28 -15.23 -3.04
N ILE A 72 -12.78 -14.52 -2.05
CA ILE A 72 -12.00 -13.53 -1.32
C ILE A 72 -11.49 -14.19 -0.03
N PRO A 73 -10.19 -14.06 0.29
CA PRO A 73 -9.65 -14.54 1.56
C PRO A 73 -10.43 -14.04 2.78
N GLU A 74 -10.45 -14.79 3.88
CA GLU A 74 -11.16 -14.39 5.11
C GLU A 74 -10.63 -13.07 5.69
N LYS A 75 -9.34 -12.80 5.49
CA LYS A 75 -8.68 -11.57 5.92
C LYS A 75 -8.10 -10.89 4.70
N VAL A 76 -8.82 -9.89 4.19
CA VAL A 76 -8.33 -9.03 3.12
C VAL A 76 -8.10 -7.64 3.67
N LEU A 77 -6.96 -7.10 3.27
CA LEU A 77 -6.57 -5.71 3.35
C LEU A 77 -5.87 -5.46 2.01
N ALA A 78 -6.55 -4.75 1.13
CA ALA A 78 -6.06 -4.46 -0.22
C ALA A 78 -6.73 -3.19 -0.73
N SER A 79 -6.23 -2.68 -1.85
CA SER A 79 -6.79 -1.53 -2.55
C SER A 79 -6.69 -1.75 -4.04
N PHE A 80 -7.80 -1.48 -4.72
CA PHE A 80 -7.87 -1.52 -6.18
C PHE A 80 -9.12 -0.78 -6.66
N PRO A 81 -9.13 -0.32 -7.92
CA PRO A 81 -10.34 0.21 -8.56
C PRO A 81 -11.41 -0.88 -8.68
N LEU A 82 -12.66 -0.53 -8.35
CA LEU A 82 -13.81 -1.42 -8.46
C LEU A 82 -14.50 -1.21 -9.81
N ASP A 83 -14.41 -2.19 -10.70
CA ASP A 83 -14.99 -2.15 -12.05
C ASP A 83 -16.52 -1.99 -12.03
N PHE A 84 -17.20 -2.68 -11.13
CA PHE A 84 -18.65 -2.59 -10.90
C PHE A 84 -19.09 -1.30 -10.18
N TYR A 85 -18.13 -0.42 -9.85
CA TYR A 85 -18.36 0.84 -9.14
C TYR A 85 -17.52 1.97 -9.76
N ASP A 86 -17.70 2.15 -11.08
CA ASP A 86 -17.13 3.24 -11.89
C ASP A 86 -15.59 3.35 -11.83
N MET A 87 -14.89 2.22 -11.65
CA MET A 87 -13.43 2.16 -11.49
C MET A 87 -12.92 3.01 -10.31
N LYS A 88 -13.78 3.32 -9.34
CA LYS A 88 -13.40 4.13 -8.18
C LYS A 88 -12.43 3.32 -7.30
N PRO A 89 -11.24 3.87 -6.95
CA PRO A 89 -10.32 3.19 -6.05
C PRO A 89 -10.95 3.08 -4.66
N ALA A 90 -10.89 1.88 -4.09
CA ALA A 90 -11.45 1.57 -2.78
C ALA A 90 -10.46 0.81 -1.91
N ALA A 91 -10.52 1.05 -0.61
CA ALA A 91 -9.94 0.15 0.39
C ALA A 91 -10.89 -1.03 0.56
N VAL A 92 -10.39 -2.22 0.24
CA VAL A 92 -11.11 -3.49 0.34
C VAL A 92 -10.66 -4.20 1.61
N VAL A 93 -11.59 -4.41 2.54
CA VAL A 93 -11.27 -4.95 3.86
C VAL A 93 -12.24 -6.03 4.31
N SER A 94 -11.77 -6.97 5.13
CA SER A 94 -12.69 -7.79 5.93
C SER A 94 -13.19 -7.04 7.16
N LYS A 95 -14.33 -7.45 7.72
CA LYS A 95 -14.93 -6.82 8.91
C LYS A 95 -14.00 -6.73 10.13
N ASP A 96 -13.00 -7.60 10.19
CA ASP A 96 -12.06 -7.65 11.30
C ASP A 96 -11.12 -6.43 11.36
N ALA A 97 -10.95 -5.73 10.23
CA ALA A 97 -10.16 -4.50 10.16
C ALA A 97 -10.70 -3.40 11.10
N PHE A 98 -11.98 -3.45 11.48
CA PHE A 98 -12.59 -2.46 12.35
C PHE A 98 -12.44 -2.77 13.85
N ASN A 99 -11.85 -3.91 14.21
CA ASN A 99 -11.79 -4.37 15.60
C ASN A 99 -10.66 -3.70 16.42
N THR A 100 -9.61 -3.20 15.77
CA THR A 100 -8.43 -2.61 16.44
C THR A 100 -8.03 -1.29 15.80
N LEU A 101 -7.27 -0.45 16.51
CA LEU A 101 -6.76 0.81 15.95
C LEU A 101 -5.82 0.52 14.77
N GLU A 102 -5.00 -0.52 14.88
CA GLU A 102 -4.09 -0.99 13.83
C GLU A 102 -4.84 -1.34 12.55
N GLY A 103 -6.02 -1.95 12.65
CA GLY A 103 -6.84 -2.22 11.47
C GLY A 103 -7.35 -0.95 10.79
N TYR A 104 -7.68 0.11 11.54
CA TYR A 104 -7.94 1.44 10.94
C TYR A 104 -6.69 2.06 10.31
N ILE A 105 -5.54 1.92 10.96
CA ILE A 105 -4.26 2.39 10.41
C ILE A 105 -3.97 1.69 9.07
N PHE A 106 -4.21 0.38 8.97
CA PHE A 106 -4.09 -0.35 7.71
C PHE A 106 -5.10 0.11 6.65
N MET A 107 -6.33 0.51 7.02
CA MET A 107 -7.23 1.14 6.04
C MET A 107 -6.64 2.44 5.47
N PHE A 108 -5.95 3.25 6.28
CA PHE A 108 -5.27 4.44 5.76
C PHE A 108 -4.07 4.08 4.86
N HIS A 109 -3.37 2.97 5.12
CA HIS A 109 -2.39 2.41 4.19
C HIS A 109 -3.04 2.15 2.82
N GLU A 110 -4.21 1.50 2.79
CA GLU A 110 -4.94 1.27 1.54
C GLU A 110 -5.45 2.58 0.89
N PHE A 111 -5.76 3.61 1.67
CA PHE A 111 -6.05 4.94 1.12
C PHE A 111 -4.83 5.58 0.46
N VAL A 112 -3.62 5.32 0.95
CA VAL A 112 -2.39 5.79 0.29
C VAL A 112 -2.23 5.16 -1.10
N HIS A 113 -2.56 3.88 -1.25
CA HIS A 113 -2.61 3.24 -2.57
C HIS A 113 -3.72 3.79 -3.47
N CYS A 114 -4.90 4.10 -2.91
CA CYS A 114 -5.94 4.80 -3.64
C CYS A 114 -5.48 6.20 -4.11
N TYR A 115 -4.69 6.88 -3.30
CA TYR A 115 -4.04 8.14 -3.67
C TYR A 115 -2.99 7.96 -4.77
N GLN A 116 -2.15 6.92 -4.68
CA GLN A 116 -1.18 6.61 -5.74
C GLN A 116 -1.88 6.38 -7.09
N TRP A 117 -3.01 5.67 -7.08
CA TRP A 117 -3.89 5.50 -8.25
C TRP A 117 -4.37 6.85 -8.81
N ASP A 118 -4.97 7.69 -7.97
CA ASP A 118 -5.48 9.01 -8.36
C ASP A 118 -4.36 9.93 -8.91
N GLN A 119 -3.15 9.84 -8.36
CA GLN A 119 -2.00 10.64 -8.81
C GLN A 119 -1.29 10.06 -10.04
N GLY A 120 -1.76 8.93 -10.56
CA GLY A 120 -1.29 8.38 -11.82
C GLY A 120 -0.10 7.44 -11.71
N ASP A 121 0.00 6.65 -10.64
CA ASP A 121 0.92 5.51 -10.58
C ASP A 121 0.73 4.55 -11.77
N ASN A 122 -0.47 4.46 -12.33
CA ASN A 122 -0.78 3.75 -13.57
C ASN A 122 0.10 4.19 -14.74
N LYS A 123 0.40 5.48 -14.85
CA LYS A 123 1.28 5.99 -15.90
C LYS A 123 2.71 5.51 -15.70
N ILE A 124 3.14 5.37 -14.44
CA ILE A 124 4.44 4.78 -14.11
C ILE A 124 4.41 3.28 -14.46
N ARG A 125 3.38 2.57 -14.00
CA ARG A 125 3.15 1.14 -14.26
C ARG A 125 3.16 0.81 -15.75
N GLU A 126 2.55 1.65 -16.60
CA GLU A 126 2.55 1.48 -18.06
C GLU A 126 3.96 1.57 -18.70
N THR A 127 4.91 2.21 -18.02
CA THR A 127 6.31 2.25 -18.49
C THR A 127 7.09 0.98 -18.18
N LEU A 128 6.67 0.23 -17.15
CA LEU A 128 7.38 -0.96 -16.66
C LEU A 128 7.25 -2.11 -17.64
N GLU A 129 8.36 -2.76 -17.96
CA GLU A 129 8.38 -3.93 -18.83
C GLU A 129 7.71 -5.14 -18.17
N ILE A 130 7.92 -5.35 -16.87
CA ILE A 130 7.25 -6.42 -16.12
C ILE A 130 5.72 -6.30 -16.20
N ALA A 131 5.19 -5.08 -16.12
CA ALA A 131 3.76 -4.84 -16.21
C ALA A 131 3.22 -5.09 -17.63
N LYS A 132 4.00 -4.78 -18.68
CA LYS A 132 3.64 -5.11 -20.07
C LYS A 132 3.62 -6.61 -20.30
N ILE A 133 4.66 -7.32 -19.87
CA ILE A 133 4.74 -8.80 -19.95
C ILE A 133 3.57 -9.44 -19.20
N ALA A 134 3.26 -8.95 -18.00
CA ALA A 134 2.15 -9.44 -17.19
C ALA A 134 0.81 -9.23 -17.90
N LYS A 135 0.59 -8.05 -18.50
CA LYS A 135 -0.61 -7.74 -19.29
C LYS A 135 -0.77 -8.69 -20.48
N GLU A 136 0.30 -8.94 -21.23
CA GLU A 136 0.28 -9.89 -22.37
C GLU A 136 -0.08 -11.32 -21.94
N LYS A 137 0.31 -11.71 -20.72
CA LYS A 137 0.02 -13.03 -20.13
C LYS A 137 -1.30 -13.09 -19.35
N ASN A 138 -2.03 -11.98 -19.23
CA ASN A 138 -3.18 -11.83 -18.32
C ASN A 138 -2.85 -12.17 -16.85
N ASP A 139 -1.60 -11.95 -16.44
CA ASP A 139 -1.16 -12.12 -15.05
C ASP A 139 -1.41 -10.84 -14.25
N PHE A 140 -2.63 -10.66 -13.75
CA PHE A 140 -2.98 -9.51 -12.93
C PHE A 140 -2.38 -9.55 -11.51
N MET A 141 -1.80 -10.69 -11.11
CA MET A 141 -1.27 -10.94 -9.77
C MET A 141 0.26 -10.89 -9.71
N TRP A 142 0.92 -10.42 -10.79
CA TRP A 142 2.38 -10.39 -10.90
C TRP A 142 3.06 -9.66 -9.73
N GLU A 143 2.46 -8.61 -9.18
CA GLU A 143 3.04 -7.87 -8.04
C GLU A 143 3.22 -8.75 -6.79
N ILE A 144 2.38 -9.78 -6.64
CA ILE A 144 2.38 -10.70 -5.50
C ILE A 144 3.16 -11.98 -5.84
N ASN A 145 3.01 -12.49 -7.07
CA ASN A 145 3.47 -13.83 -7.45
C ASN A 145 4.77 -13.85 -8.26
N HIS A 146 5.35 -12.68 -8.58
CA HIS A 146 6.62 -12.62 -9.32
C HIS A 146 7.71 -13.44 -8.60
N PRO A 147 8.37 -14.40 -9.28
CA PRO A 147 9.34 -15.30 -8.67
C PRO A 147 10.71 -14.63 -8.50
N PHE A 148 10.78 -13.55 -7.72
CA PHE A 148 12.02 -12.86 -7.41
C PHE A 148 13.02 -13.81 -6.70
N PRO A 149 14.33 -13.75 -7.00
CA PRO A 149 15.33 -14.65 -6.45
C PRO A 149 15.73 -14.29 -5.00
N TYR A 150 14.82 -14.44 -4.04
CA TYR A 150 15.06 -14.10 -2.63
C TYR A 150 16.19 -14.90 -1.95
N GLU A 151 16.54 -16.06 -2.52
CA GLU A 151 17.61 -16.94 -2.04
C GLU A 151 18.97 -16.66 -2.72
N ASP A 152 19.04 -15.65 -3.60
CA ASP A 152 20.29 -15.25 -4.22
C ASP A 152 21.28 -14.67 -3.19
N LYS A 153 22.51 -15.20 -3.19
CA LYS A 153 23.52 -14.84 -2.19
C LYS A 153 23.94 -13.38 -2.24
N VAL A 154 24.05 -12.79 -3.43
CA VAL A 154 24.46 -11.39 -3.57
C VAL A 154 23.35 -10.49 -3.06
N PHE A 155 22.08 -10.81 -3.39
CA PHE A 155 20.92 -10.11 -2.84
C PHE A 155 20.89 -10.18 -1.30
N ILE A 156 21.04 -11.38 -0.73
CA ILE A 156 21.04 -11.57 0.73
C ILE A 156 22.17 -10.77 1.38
N ASP A 157 23.41 -10.98 0.94
CA ASP A 157 24.60 -10.37 1.53
C ASP A 157 24.51 -8.83 1.48
N LYS A 158 24.04 -8.28 0.37
CA LYS A 158 23.90 -6.83 0.18
C LYS A 158 22.75 -6.24 0.98
N THR A 159 21.65 -6.97 1.11
CA THR A 159 20.52 -6.54 1.94
C THR A 159 20.89 -6.52 3.42
N LEU A 160 21.59 -7.56 3.90
CA LEU A 160 22.05 -7.62 5.30
C LEU A 160 23.11 -6.55 5.62
N GLN A 161 23.93 -6.15 4.64
CA GLN A 161 24.88 -5.05 4.81
C GLN A 161 24.19 -3.72 5.17
N LEU A 162 22.95 -3.50 4.71
CA LEU A 162 22.18 -2.28 5.03
C LEU A 162 21.82 -2.17 6.52
N GLU A 163 21.76 -3.28 7.26
CA GLU A 163 21.53 -3.25 8.71
C GLU A 163 22.82 -2.91 9.50
N THR A 164 23.99 -3.17 8.90
CA THR A 164 25.29 -2.99 9.56
C THR A 164 25.83 -1.55 9.46
N VAL A 165 25.28 -0.73 8.57
CA VAL A 165 25.69 0.67 8.33
C VAL A 165 24.81 1.62 9.15
N ASN A 166 25.24 1.93 10.37
CA ASN A 166 24.62 2.88 11.31
C ASN A 166 23.15 2.59 11.71
N SER A 167 22.73 3.12 12.86
CA SER A 167 21.34 3.00 13.35
C SER A 167 20.28 3.66 12.44
N LYS A 168 20.71 4.28 11.34
CA LYS A 168 19.87 4.88 10.29
C LYS A 168 20.54 4.64 8.93
N LEU A 169 19.87 3.86 8.09
CA LEU A 169 20.12 3.78 6.65
C LEU A 169 20.24 5.20 6.08
N GLN A 170 21.21 5.47 5.20
CA GLN A 170 21.34 6.77 4.53
C GLN A 170 20.95 6.67 3.05
N TYR A 171 20.70 7.84 2.43
CA TYR A 171 20.36 7.94 1.01
C TYR A 171 21.44 7.30 0.12
N GLU A 172 22.72 7.55 0.41
CA GLU A 172 23.84 7.00 -0.36
C GLU A 172 23.96 5.47 -0.26
N ASP A 173 23.64 4.89 0.91
CA ASP A 173 23.70 3.44 1.12
C ASP A 173 22.69 2.72 0.21
N MET A 174 21.47 3.25 0.12
CA MET A 174 20.43 2.73 -0.77
C MET A 174 20.79 2.95 -2.24
N MET A 175 21.37 4.10 -2.59
CA MET A 175 21.85 4.33 -3.96
C MET A 175 22.89 3.31 -4.40
N GLU A 176 23.85 3.00 -3.52
CA GLU A 176 24.88 2.00 -3.81
C GLU A 176 24.30 0.60 -3.89
N TYR A 177 23.40 0.25 -2.97
CA TYR A 177 22.66 -1.01 -3.01
C TYR A 177 21.93 -1.20 -4.35
N HIS A 178 21.17 -0.19 -4.80
CA HIS A 178 20.46 -0.23 -6.08
C HIS A 178 21.39 -0.36 -7.27
N LYS A 179 22.55 0.31 -7.30
CA LYS A 179 23.53 0.13 -8.39
C LYS A 179 24.07 -1.29 -8.46
N ILE A 180 24.35 -1.90 -7.32
CA ILE A 180 24.82 -3.29 -7.24
C ILE A 180 23.71 -4.22 -7.71
N MET A 181 22.48 -4.06 -7.20
CA MET A 181 21.33 -4.87 -7.60
C MET A 181 21.03 -4.74 -9.09
N LYS A 182 21.09 -3.53 -9.66
CA LYS A 182 20.90 -3.30 -11.10
C LYS A 182 21.91 -4.02 -11.98
N SER A 183 23.14 -4.15 -11.49
CA SER A 183 24.23 -4.82 -12.21
C SER A 183 24.18 -6.35 -12.08
N HIS A 184 23.56 -6.85 -11.01
CA HIS A 184 23.52 -8.27 -10.66
C HIS A 184 22.22 -8.97 -11.10
N LEU A 185 21.08 -8.35 -10.82
CA LEU A 185 19.77 -8.91 -11.12
C LEU A 185 19.43 -8.81 -12.60
N GLY A 186 18.54 -9.70 -13.05
CA GLY A 186 17.89 -9.54 -14.35
C GLY A 186 17.09 -8.23 -14.37
N TYR A 187 16.98 -7.61 -15.55
CA TYR A 187 16.27 -6.33 -15.72
C TYR A 187 14.85 -6.34 -15.10
N ILE A 188 14.09 -7.41 -15.31
CA ILE A 188 12.74 -7.59 -14.79
C ILE A 188 12.71 -7.69 -13.25
N ASP A 189 13.67 -8.40 -12.66
CA ASP A 189 13.76 -8.55 -11.20
C ASP A 189 14.15 -7.23 -10.53
N PHE A 190 15.08 -6.48 -11.13
CA PHE A 190 15.44 -5.15 -10.65
C PHE A 190 14.26 -4.18 -10.75
N GLU A 191 13.54 -4.17 -11.88
CA GLU A 191 12.36 -3.33 -12.06
C GLU A 191 11.24 -3.69 -11.07
N TYR A 192 11.02 -4.99 -10.80
CA TYR A 192 10.11 -5.46 -9.76
C TYR A 192 10.48 -4.95 -8.37
N MET A 193 11.76 -5.07 -7.99
CA MET A 193 12.27 -4.61 -6.71
C MET A 193 12.00 -3.11 -6.51
N ILE A 194 12.41 -2.27 -7.46
CA ILE A 194 12.21 -0.82 -7.41
C ILE A 194 10.72 -0.46 -7.34
N TRP A 195 9.86 -1.19 -8.08
CA TRP A 195 8.43 -0.98 -8.02
C TRP A 195 7.84 -1.28 -6.64
N GLN A 196 8.22 -2.40 -6.02
CA GLN A 196 7.74 -2.76 -4.68
C GLN A 196 8.23 -1.78 -3.61
N GLU A 197 9.51 -1.38 -3.67
CA GLU A 197 10.08 -0.38 -2.76
C GLU A 197 9.37 0.98 -2.88
N PHE A 198 9.01 1.40 -4.09
CA PHE A 198 8.24 2.62 -4.28
C PHE A 198 6.80 2.47 -3.78
N LYS A 199 6.05 1.51 -4.31
CA LYS A 199 4.59 1.44 -4.13
C LYS A 199 4.24 1.13 -2.68
N GLU A 200 4.76 0.02 -2.18
CA GLU A 200 4.47 -0.50 -0.84
C GLU A 200 5.32 0.20 0.23
N GLY A 201 6.55 0.61 -0.13
CA GLY A 201 7.38 1.40 0.77
C GLY A 201 6.81 2.80 1.04
N PHE A 202 6.20 3.47 0.04
CA PHE A 202 5.53 4.75 0.28
C PHE A 202 4.33 4.59 1.21
N ALA A 203 3.49 3.58 0.98
CA ALA A 203 2.34 3.30 1.84
C ALA A 203 2.79 2.96 3.28
N ARG A 204 3.83 2.13 3.44
CA ARG A 204 4.42 1.82 4.76
C ARG A 204 5.07 3.03 5.43
N TYR A 205 5.71 3.92 4.68
CA TYR A 205 6.26 5.16 5.22
C TYR A 205 5.17 6.01 5.86
N ILE A 206 4.07 6.24 5.13
CA ILE A 206 2.92 7.01 5.64
C ILE A 206 2.26 6.28 6.82
N GLU A 207 2.08 4.95 6.72
CA GLU A 207 1.58 4.12 7.82
C GLU A 207 2.41 4.31 9.10
N ASN A 208 3.74 4.33 9.00
CA ASN A 208 4.63 4.52 10.13
C ASN A 208 4.55 5.93 10.73
N LEU A 209 4.31 6.96 9.92
CA LEU A 209 4.03 8.30 10.43
C LEU A 209 2.70 8.35 11.19
N ILE A 210 1.65 7.68 10.68
CA ILE A 210 0.36 7.55 11.36
C ILE A 210 0.54 6.82 12.70
N ARG A 211 1.23 5.67 12.70
CA ARG A 211 1.51 4.88 13.90
C ARG A 211 2.21 5.72 14.96
N ALA A 212 3.27 6.43 14.57
CA ALA A 212 3.99 7.32 15.47
C ALA A 212 3.10 8.44 16.03
N LYS A 213 2.21 9.04 15.23
CA LYS A 213 1.28 10.08 15.68
C LYS A 213 0.19 9.57 16.62
N LEU A 214 -0.15 8.29 16.55
CA LEU A 214 -1.19 7.64 17.34
C LEU A 214 -0.64 6.78 18.48
N ASP A 215 0.65 6.89 18.80
CA ASP A 215 1.35 6.11 19.83
C ASP A 215 1.21 4.59 19.64
N VAL A 216 1.21 4.13 18.39
CA VAL A 216 1.20 2.72 17.99
C VAL A 216 2.61 2.33 17.55
N ASN A 217 3.03 1.09 17.86
CA ASN A 217 4.32 0.58 17.40
C ASN A 217 4.43 0.66 15.86
N ILE A 218 5.60 1.10 15.40
CA ILE A 218 5.93 1.15 13.98
C ILE A 218 5.86 -0.25 13.36
N ASN A 219 5.40 -0.31 12.11
CA ASN A 219 5.46 -1.47 11.26
C ASN A 219 6.85 -1.52 10.63
N SER A 220 7.78 -2.14 11.34
CA SER A 220 9.15 -2.35 10.90
C SER A 220 9.48 -3.84 10.93
N ASN A 221 10.14 -4.32 9.88
CA ASN A 221 10.74 -5.65 9.86
C ASN A 221 12.25 -5.54 10.08
N LYS A 222 12.81 -6.48 10.83
CA LYS A 222 14.26 -6.69 10.81
C LYS A 222 14.65 -7.26 9.44
N LEU A 223 15.85 -6.92 8.98
CA LEU A 223 16.43 -7.52 7.78
C LEU A 223 16.98 -8.91 8.18
N GLU A 224 16.09 -9.89 8.32
CA GLU A 224 16.42 -11.27 8.71
C GLU A 224 15.84 -12.25 7.68
N GLU A 225 16.60 -13.30 7.37
CA GLU A 225 16.17 -14.38 6.48
C GLU A 225 15.09 -15.28 7.14
N PRO A 226 14.23 -15.94 6.35
CA PRO A 226 14.15 -15.90 4.88
C PRO A 226 13.51 -14.62 4.37
N PHE A 227 14.06 -14.05 3.30
CA PHE A 227 13.49 -12.86 2.69
C PHE A 227 12.23 -13.17 1.85
N SER A 228 11.38 -12.16 1.77
CA SER A 228 10.19 -12.11 0.91
C SER A 228 9.97 -10.67 0.47
N ARG A 229 8.99 -10.41 -0.39
CA ARG A 229 8.66 -9.06 -0.88
C ARG A 229 8.51 -8.00 0.22
N VAL A 230 8.14 -8.42 1.44
CA VAL A 230 8.00 -7.53 2.60
C VAL A 230 9.29 -6.76 2.91
N ILE A 231 10.46 -7.31 2.54
CA ILE A 231 11.74 -6.62 2.70
C ILE A 231 11.80 -5.32 1.88
N PHE A 232 11.21 -5.32 0.69
CA PHE A 232 11.14 -4.13 -0.16
C PHE A 232 10.29 -3.04 0.46
N TYR A 233 9.28 -3.41 1.24
CA TYR A 233 8.39 -2.45 1.89
C TYR A 233 9.15 -1.73 3.00
N GLU A 234 9.93 -2.49 3.76
CA GLU A 234 10.84 -1.97 4.78
C GLU A 234 11.91 -1.04 4.18
N LEU A 235 12.67 -1.54 3.21
CA LEU A 235 13.75 -0.77 2.57
C LEU A 235 13.21 0.48 1.88
N GLY A 236 12.11 0.35 1.13
CA GLY A 236 11.43 1.46 0.48
C GLY A 236 10.94 2.51 1.49
N SER A 237 10.33 2.10 2.59
CA SER A 237 9.89 3.02 3.66
C SER A 237 11.06 3.78 4.28
N ARG A 238 12.19 3.10 4.54
CA ARG A 238 13.40 3.75 5.06
C ARG A 238 13.96 4.73 4.04
N TYR A 239 14.09 4.32 2.79
CA TYR A 239 14.67 5.14 1.73
C TYR A 239 13.84 6.40 1.44
N ILE A 240 12.52 6.25 1.34
CA ILE A 240 11.59 7.38 1.13
C ILE A 240 11.67 8.36 2.31
N SER A 241 11.82 7.87 3.54
CA SER A 241 12.00 8.72 4.71
C SER A 241 13.21 9.64 4.56
N ASP A 242 14.32 9.13 4.03
CA ASP A 242 15.54 9.94 3.83
C ASP A 242 15.43 10.86 2.61
N ILE A 243 14.87 10.38 1.49
CA ILE A 243 14.58 11.21 0.31
C ILE A 243 13.76 12.44 0.71
N LEU A 244 12.70 12.25 1.50
CA LEU A 244 11.80 13.34 1.88
C LEU A 244 12.36 14.25 2.99
N LYS A 245 13.32 13.78 3.79
CA LYS A 245 14.06 14.67 4.71
C LYS A 245 14.94 15.65 3.94
N GLU A 246 15.58 15.19 2.87
CA GLU A 246 16.46 16.02 2.04
C GLU A 246 15.71 16.85 0.99
N ASN A 247 14.54 16.38 0.56
CA ASN A 247 13.73 16.98 -0.52
C ASN A 247 12.27 17.17 -0.04
N PRO A 248 12.00 18.00 0.98
CA PRO A 248 10.65 18.15 1.52
C PRO A 248 9.63 18.71 0.51
N GLU A 249 10.09 19.38 -0.54
CA GLU A 249 9.27 19.98 -1.58
C GLU A 249 8.59 18.96 -2.51
N ILE A 250 9.10 17.73 -2.58
CA ILE A 250 8.49 16.66 -3.39
C ILE A 250 7.49 15.80 -2.60
N LYS A 251 7.20 16.17 -1.35
CA LYS A 251 6.25 15.47 -0.49
C LYS A 251 4.87 15.32 -1.17
N GLY A 252 4.34 14.11 -1.16
CA GLY A 252 3.09 13.75 -1.83
C GLY A 252 3.17 13.68 -3.37
N ASN A 253 4.28 14.08 -4.01
CA ASN A 253 4.46 13.95 -5.45
C ASN A 253 5.02 12.56 -5.80
N ILE A 254 4.11 11.62 -6.06
CA ILE A 254 4.46 10.21 -6.29
C ILE A 254 5.46 10.01 -7.43
N LYS A 255 5.39 10.83 -8.48
CA LYS A 255 6.26 10.68 -9.66
C LYS A 255 7.68 11.13 -9.33
N CYS A 256 7.83 12.25 -8.63
CA CYS A 256 9.14 12.73 -8.18
C CYS A 256 9.78 11.77 -7.17
N ILE A 257 8.99 11.18 -6.26
CA ILE A 257 9.47 10.16 -5.33
C ILE A 257 9.94 8.93 -6.09
N TYR A 258 9.13 8.41 -7.03
CA TYR A 258 9.53 7.28 -7.88
C TYR A 258 10.82 7.56 -8.67
N ASP A 259 10.96 8.75 -9.26
CA ASP A 259 12.15 9.13 -10.02
C ASP A 259 13.42 9.22 -9.17
N LYS A 260 13.30 9.50 -7.87
CA LYS A 260 14.43 9.47 -6.93
C LYS A 260 14.85 8.05 -6.55
N ILE A 261 13.90 7.13 -6.50
CA ILE A 261 14.15 5.70 -6.20
C ILE A 261 14.67 4.98 -7.45
N ASN A 262 14.09 5.25 -8.62
CA ASN A 262 14.45 4.59 -9.85
C ASN A 262 15.74 5.18 -10.44
N ILE A 263 16.87 4.61 -10.03
CA ILE A 263 18.19 5.01 -10.53
C ILE A 263 18.31 4.62 -12.01
N LYS A 264 18.27 5.63 -12.88
CA LYS A 264 18.44 5.48 -14.33
C LYS A 264 19.83 4.97 -14.71
#